data_AF-A0A812K670-F1
#
_entry.id   AF-A0A812K670-F1
#
_cell.length_a   1.000
_cell.length_b   1.000
_cell.length_c   1.000
_cell.angle_alpha   90.00
_cell.angle_beta   90.00
_cell.angle_gamma   90.00
#
_symmetry.space_group_name_H-M   'P 1'
#
loop_
_entity.id
_entity.type
_entity.pdbx_description
1 polymer ?
#
loop_
_entity_poly.entity_id
_entity_poly.type
_entity_poly.pdbx_seq_one_letter_code
_entity_poly.pdbx_strand_id
1 'polypeptide(L)'
;MWHPNIYADGRVCISILHPPGTDRFNDQETADERWRPILGVHSILISVISMLLDPNLNSPANIDAAVHLKNDPEGWKKKAPPLRWGFGLLV
;
A
#
# COMPACT_ATOMS: atom_id res chain seq x y z
N MET A 1 10.86 0.25 4.95
CA MET A 1 10.52 -0.71 3.87
C MET A 1 10.59 0.02 2.54
N TRP A 2 11.04 -0.60 1.44
CA TRP A 2 11.07 0.06 0.11
C TRP A 2 9.75 -0.21 -0.62
N HIS A 3 8.75 0.64 -0.44
CA HIS A 3 7.41 0.44 -1.01
C HIS A 3 6.71 1.79 -1.28
N PRO A 4 6.02 1.98 -2.42
CA PRO A 4 5.36 3.25 -2.76
C PRO A 4 4.39 3.77 -1.71
N ASN A 5 3.66 2.89 -1.01
CA ASN A 5 2.63 3.25 -0.04
C ASN A 5 3.06 3.06 1.44
N ILE A 6 4.36 2.98 1.72
CA ILE A 6 4.88 2.84 3.09
C ILE A 6 5.93 3.91 3.36
N TYR A 7 5.72 4.69 4.40
CA TYR A 7 6.63 5.75 4.85
C TYR A 7 7.96 5.18 5.36
N ALA A 8 8.98 6.04 5.47
CA ALA A 8 10.29 5.65 5.97
C ALA A 8 10.25 5.07 7.40
N ASP A 9 9.29 5.53 8.21
CA ASP A 9 9.05 5.06 9.59
C ASP A 9 8.21 3.77 9.67
N GLY A 10 7.78 3.22 8.52
CA GLY A 10 7.00 2.00 8.44
C GLY A 10 5.48 2.18 8.54
N ARG A 11 4.97 3.40 8.67
CA ARG A 11 3.52 3.64 8.57
C ARG A 11 3.01 3.33 7.17
N VAL A 12 1.84 2.69 7.10
CA VAL A 12 1.17 2.35 5.83
C VAL A 12 0.19 3.45 5.46
N CYS A 13 0.17 3.84 4.19
CA CYS A 13 -0.72 4.87 3.65
C CYS A 13 -1.65 4.27 2.60
N ILE A 14 -2.87 3.93 3.01
CA ILE A 14 -3.92 3.36 2.15
C ILE A 14 -5.27 3.94 2.57
N SER A 15 -6.18 4.09 1.61
CA SER A 15 -7.47 4.77 1.78
C SER A 15 -8.30 4.23 2.96
N ILE A 16 -8.34 2.91 3.17
CA ILE A 16 -9.07 2.26 4.28
C ILE A 16 -8.64 2.73 5.68
N LEU A 17 -7.43 3.28 5.82
CA LEU A 17 -6.90 3.82 7.08
C LEU A 17 -7.07 5.34 7.22
N HIS A 18 -7.55 6.03 6.18
CA HIS A 18 -7.81 7.46 6.26
C HIS A 18 -9.06 7.74 7.11
N PRO A 19 -9.08 8.88 7.84
CA PRO A 19 -10.22 9.28 8.65
C PRO A 19 -11.52 9.33 7.83
N PRO A 20 -12.68 9.01 8.45
CA PRO A 20 -13.96 9.01 7.74
C PRO A 20 -14.30 10.40 7.18
N GLY A 21 -14.99 10.44 6.04
CA GLY A 21 -15.50 11.67 5.42
C GLY A 21 -14.93 11.95 4.04
N THR A 22 -15.11 13.18 3.57
CA THR A 22 -14.56 13.68 2.31
C THR A 22 -13.38 14.61 2.57
N ASP A 23 -12.29 14.39 1.87
CA ASP A 23 -11.13 15.29 1.89
C ASP A 23 -11.30 16.30 0.75
N ARG A 24 -11.21 17.58 1.06
CA ARG A 24 -11.31 18.67 0.08
C ARG A 24 -10.07 18.75 -0.82
N PHE A 25 -8.95 18.17 -0.40
CA PHE A 25 -7.67 18.22 -1.12
C PHE A 25 -7.34 16.91 -1.85
N ASN A 26 -8.14 15.86 -1.64
CA ASN A 26 -7.96 14.56 -2.28
C ASN A 26 -9.29 14.07 -2.85
N ASP A 27 -9.60 14.53 -4.06
CA ASP A 27 -10.82 14.21 -4.82
C ASP A 27 -10.78 12.82 -5.45
N GLN A 28 -9.62 12.19 -5.48
CA GLN A 28 -9.41 10.84 -6.02
C GLN A 28 -9.99 9.75 -5.10
N GLU A 29 -10.19 10.05 -3.81
CA GLU A 29 -10.69 9.09 -2.82
C GLU A 29 -12.14 9.39 -2.42
N THR A 30 -13.00 8.40 -2.61
CA THR A 30 -14.39 8.46 -2.17
C THR A 30 -14.52 8.18 -0.68
N ALA A 31 -15.61 8.64 -0.07
CA ALA A 31 -15.91 8.36 1.34
C ALA A 31 -16.09 6.86 1.63
N ASP A 32 -16.45 6.07 0.62
CA ASP A 32 -16.64 4.62 0.75
C ASP A 32 -15.33 3.82 0.79
N GLU A 33 -14.25 4.38 0.25
CA GLU A 33 -12.91 3.78 0.30
C GLU A 33 -12.20 4.07 1.62
N ARG A 34 -12.71 4.99 2.43
CA ARG A 34 -12.14 5.38 3.73
C ARG A 34 -12.60 4.48 4.88
N TRP A 35 -11.99 4.68 6.04
CA TRP A 35 -12.36 3.97 7.26
C TRP A 35 -13.84 4.16 7.58
N ARG A 36 -14.54 3.03 7.81
CA ARG A 36 -15.93 2.99 8.26
C ARG A 36 -16.03 1.98 9.40
N PRO A 37 -16.86 2.22 10.44
CA PRO A 37 -16.98 1.31 11.59
C PRO A 37 -17.36 -0.13 11.26
N ILE A 38 -17.91 -0.39 10.07
CA ILE A 38 -18.25 -1.72 9.57
C ILE A 38 -17.01 -2.52 9.12
N LEU A 39 -15.90 -1.85 8.83
CA LEU A 39 -14.68 -2.50 8.35
C LEU A 39 -13.94 -3.11 9.54
N GLY A 40 -13.75 -4.42 9.50
CA GLY A 40 -12.98 -5.14 10.52
C GLY A 40 -11.49 -5.20 10.20
N VAL A 41 -10.71 -5.72 11.16
CA VAL A 41 -9.27 -6.01 10.99
C VAL A 41 -9.02 -6.88 9.76
N HIS A 42 -9.91 -7.85 9.47
CA HIS A 42 -9.80 -8.70 8.29
C HIS A 42 -9.76 -7.89 6.98
N SER A 43 -10.68 -6.93 6.81
CA SER A 43 -10.72 -6.06 5.61
C SER A 43 -9.45 -5.20 5.49
N ILE A 44 -8.91 -4.72 6.61
CA ILE A 44 -7.64 -3.99 6.64
C ILE A 44 -6.50 -4.91 6.15
N LEU A 45 -6.40 -6.12 6.67
CA LEU A 45 -5.33 -7.06 6.28
C LEU A 45 -5.41 -7.45 4.80
N ILE A 46 -6.61 -7.67 4.27
CA ILE A 46 -6.81 -7.91 2.84
C ILE A 46 -6.35 -6.71 2.01
N SER A 47 -6.68 -5.49 2.44
CA SER A 47 -6.23 -4.27 1.76
C SER A 47 -4.70 -4.11 1.79
N VAL A 48 -4.05 -4.43 2.91
CA VAL A 48 -2.58 -4.44 3.02
C VAL A 48 -1.97 -5.49 2.08
N ILE A 49 -2.50 -6.71 2.03
CA ILE A 49 -2.01 -7.74 1.11
C ILE A 49 -2.18 -7.29 -0.35
N SER A 50 -3.35 -6.75 -0.70
CA SER A 50 -3.61 -6.21 -2.04
C SER A 50 -2.60 -5.12 -2.41
N MET A 51 -2.32 -4.19 -1.51
CA MET A 51 -1.36 -3.11 -1.72
C MET A 51 0.08 -3.63 -1.85
N LEU A 52 0.46 -4.71 -1.16
CA LEU A 52 1.80 -5.30 -1.28
C LEU A 52 2.01 -6.01 -2.62
N LEU A 53 0.92 -6.54 -3.19
CA LEU A 53 0.93 -7.22 -4.48
C LEU A 53 0.88 -6.22 -5.64
N ASP A 54 0.08 -5.16 -5.50
CA ASP A 54 -0.11 -4.12 -6.51
C ASP A 54 0.00 -2.72 -5.88
N PRO A 55 1.20 -2.13 -5.88
CA PRO A 55 1.43 -0.83 -5.26
C PRO A 55 0.71 0.31 -5.99
N ASN A 56 0.07 1.21 -5.23
CA ASN A 56 -0.59 2.37 -5.81
C ASN A 56 0.42 3.52 -6.07
N LEU A 57 0.60 3.87 -7.35
CA LEU A 57 1.51 4.93 -7.81
C LEU A 57 0.84 6.32 -7.94
N ASN A 58 -0.49 6.41 -7.86
CA ASN A 58 -1.21 7.67 -8.04
C ASN A 58 -1.11 8.57 -6.80
N SER A 59 -0.96 7.97 -5.61
CA SER A 59 -0.79 8.68 -4.34
C SER A 59 0.27 7.98 -3.47
N PRO A 60 1.56 8.14 -3.80
CA PRO A 60 2.63 7.44 -3.08
C PRO A 60 3.02 8.17 -1.79
N ALA A 61 3.12 7.43 -0.70
CA ALA A 61 3.74 7.89 0.55
C ALA A 61 5.28 7.97 0.45
N ASN A 62 5.86 7.17 -0.45
CA ASN A 62 7.27 7.15 -0.77
C ASN A 62 7.46 7.38 -2.27
N ILE A 63 7.71 8.65 -2.62
CA ILE A 63 7.85 9.12 -4.00
C ILE A 63 9.04 8.42 -4.69
N ASP A 64 10.17 8.26 -4.00
CA ASP A 64 11.36 7.63 -4.58
C ASP A 64 11.11 6.16 -4.93
N ALA A 65 10.39 5.42 -4.07
CA ALA A 65 10.00 4.05 -4.35
C ALA A 65 9.02 3.94 -5.52
N ALA A 66 8.09 4.90 -5.65
CA ALA A 66 7.14 4.98 -6.75
C ALA A 66 7.82 5.28 -8.08
N VAL A 67 8.72 6.27 -8.11
CA VAL A 67 9.53 6.61 -9.30
C VAL A 67 10.42 5.44 -9.70
N HIS A 68 11.04 4.77 -8.73
CA HIS A 68 11.87 3.59 -9.00
C HIS A 68 11.04 2.45 -9.60
N LEU A 69 9.87 2.11 -9.02
CA LEU A 69 8.99 1.07 -9.58
C LEU A 69 8.51 1.44 -11.00
N LYS A 70 8.20 2.71 -11.25
CA LYS A 70 7.74 3.18 -12.56
C LYS A 70 8.83 3.10 -13.64
N ASN A 71 10.07 3.46 -13.30
CA ASN A 71 11.15 3.60 -14.28
C ASN A 71 12.00 2.31 -14.43
N ASP A 72 12.16 1.54 -13.36
CA ASP A 72 12.91 0.27 -13.36
C ASP A 72 12.24 -0.77 -12.44
N PRO A 73 11.21 -1.48 -12.95
CA PRO A 73 10.53 -2.53 -12.18
C PRO A 73 11.45 -3.70 -11.79
N GLU A 74 12.46 -4.02 -12.60
CA GLU A 74 13.38 -5.12 -12.31
C GLU A 74 14.37 -4.78 -11.20
N GLY A 75 14.94 -3.57 -11.22
CA GLY A 75 15.75 -3.04 -10.14
C GLY A 75 14.96 -2.87 -8.85
N TRP A 76 13.69 -2.43 -8.96
CA TRP A 76 12.80 -2.36 -7.82
C TRP A 76 12.60 -3.73 -7.16
N LYS A 77 12.33 -4.81 -7.93
CA LYS A 77 12.17 -6.18 -7.40
C LYS A 77 13.41 -6.70 -6.68
N LYS A 78 14.61 -6.26 -7.09
CA LYS A 78 15.87 -6.62 -6.40
C LYS A 78 16.01 -5.90 -5.06
N LYS A 79 15.57 -4.63 -4.98
CA LYS A 79 15.65 -3.79 -3.77
C LYS A 79 14.50 -4.04 -2.78
N ALA A 80 13.31 -4.36 -3.29
CA ALA A 80 12.12 -4.73 -2.55
C ALA A 80 11.79 -6.20 -2.85
N PRO A 81 12.42 -7.16 -2.15
CA PRO A 81 12.13 -8.56 -2.36
C PRO A 81 10.65 -8.84 -2.05
N PRO A 82 10.01 -9.75 -2.81
CA PRO A 82 8.62 -10.11 -2.58
C PRO A 82 8.44 -10.68 -1.18
N LEU A 83 7.20 -10.61 -0.67
CA LEU A 83 6.85 -11.16 0.63
C LEU A 83 7.19 -12.66 0.66
N ARG A 84 8.24 -13.00 1.40
CA ARG A 84 8.64 -14.39 1.62
C ARG A 84 7.90 -14.90 2.83
N TRP A 85 6.85 -15.68 2.60
CA TRP A 85 6.24 -16.46 3.66
C TRP A 85 7.29 -17.45 4.16
N GLY A 86 7.66 -17.35 5.44
CA GLY A 86 8.61 -18.26 6.11
C GLY A 86 8.11 -19.70 6.25
N PHE A 87 7.15 -20.11 5.43
CA PHE A 87 6.74 -21.48 5.26
C PHE A 87 7.40 -22.00 3.99
N GLY A 88 8.52 -22.69 4.16
CA GLY A 88 8.89 -23.72 3.20
C GLY A 88 7.80 -24.79 3.21
N LEU A 89 6.82 -24.69 2.32
CA LEU A 89 6.11 -25.84 1.77
C LEU A 89 6.77 -26.08 0.40
N LEU A 90 7.46 -27.20 0.15
CA LEU A 90 6.87 -28.53 0.00
C LEU A 90 5.53 -28.45 -0.75
N VAL A 91 5.60 -27.93 -1.97
CA VAL A 91 5.00 -28.55 -3.16
C VAL A 91 6.07 -28.62 -4.24
#